data_AF-A0A4Z0GIY6-F1
#
_entry.id   AF-A0A4Z0GIY6-F1
#
_cell.length_a   1.000
_cell.length_b   1.000
_cell.length_c   1.000
_cell.angle_alpha   90.00
_cell.angle_beta   90.00
_cell.angle_gamma   90.00
#
_symmetry.space_group_name_H-M   'P 1'
#
loop_
_entity.id
_entity.type
_entity.pdbx_description
1 polymer ?
#
loop_
_entity_poly.entity_id
_entity_poly.type
_entity_poly.pdbx_seq_one_letter_code
_entity_poly.pdbx_strand_id
1 'polypeptide(L)'
;MGSYNFDAAQILSQQLTQLEWKLKWLAGVRAQQRRALLGDETSDNWSGPKRHAFEQEFQRGQMALEQLAASAQQTKREVDKATAQARLQG
;
A
#
# COMPACT_ATOMS: atom_id res chain seq x y z
N MET A 1 -16.85 7.27 31.17
CA MET A 1 -15.98 7.81 30.11
C MET A 1 -14.76 6.91 30.04
N GLY A 2 -14.53 6.22 28.93
CA GLY A 2 -13.31 5.41 28.78
C GLY A 2 -12.11 6.32 28.63
N SER A 3 -11.03 6.09 29.41
CA SER A 3 -9.79 6.86 29.23
C SER A 3 -9.20 6.58 27.86
N TYR A 4 -8.60 7.59 27.24
CA TYR A 4 -7.88 7.41 25.99
C TYR A 4 -6.72 6.42 26.19
N ASN A 5 -6.61 5.39 25.35
CA ASN A 5 -5.53 4.40 25.44
C ASN A 5 -4.38 4.78 24.51
N PHE A 6 -3.37 5.45 25.06
CA PHE A 6 -2.20 5.91 24.31
C PHE A 6 -1.34 4.77 23.77
N ASP A 7 -1.26 3.65 24.48
CA ASP A 7 -0.47 2.48 24.05
C ASP A 7 -1.10 1.83 22.82
N ALA A 8 -2.42 1.64 22.84
CA ALA A 8 -3.16 1.12 21.69
C ALA A 8 -3.04 2.04 20.46
N ALA A 9 -3.11 3.36 20.67
CA ALA A 9 -2.95 4.33 19.59
C ALA A 9 -1.53 4.31 18.98
N GLN A 10 -0.51 4.19 19.82
CA GLN A 10 0.88 4.05 19.37
C GLN A 10 1.10 2.75 18.58
N ILE A 11 0.59 1.62 19.07
CA ILE A 11 0.65 0.34 18.37
C ILE A 11 -0.04 0.45 17.00
N LEU A 12 -1.23 1.04 16.95
CA LEU A 12 -1.97 1.22 15.70
C LEU A 12 -1.19 2.09 14.69
N SER A 13 -0.62 3.21 15.14
CA SER A 13 0.21 4.08 14.28
C SER A 13 1.41 3.32 13.69
N GLN A 14 2.10 2.52 14.51
CA GLN A 14 3.21 1.69 14.05
C GLN A 14 2.77 0.61 13.04
N GLN A 15 1.64 -0.06 13.28
CA GLN A 15 1.10 -1.06 12.37
C GLN A 15 0.71 -0.45 11.02
N LEU A 16 0.13 0.75 11.01
CA LEU A 16 -0.19 1.48 9.78
C LEU A 16 1.05 1.87 8.99
N THR A 17 2.14 2.28 9.66
CA THR A 17 3.45 2.48 8.99
C THR A 17 3.98 1.20 8.36
N GLN A 18 3.94 0.08 9.08
CA GLN A 18 4.39 -1.21 8.54
C GLN A 18 3.53 -1.66 7.35
N LEU A 19 2.22 -1.45 7.42
CA LEU A 19 1.29 -1.78 6.34
C LEU A 19 1.59 -0.96 5.08
N GLU A 20 1.71 0.37 5.21
CA GLU A 20 2.08 1.26 4.09
C GLU A 20 3.38 0.79 3.41
N TRP A 21 4.40 0.49 4.21
CA TRP A 21 5.69 0.05 3.70
C TRP A 21 5.59 -1.29 2.97
N LYS A 22 4.88 -2.27 3.53
CA LYS A 22 4.67 -3.59 2.89
C LYS A 22 3.90 -3.48 1.57
N LEU A 23 2.89 -2.60 1.51
CA LEU A 23 2.13 -2.35 0.27
C LEU A 23 3.00 -1.74 -0.82
N LYS A 24 3.83 -0.74 -0.48
CA LYS A 24 4.80 -0.14 -1.40
C LYS A 24 5.84 -1.16 -1.87
N TRP A 25 6.34 -1.99 -0.96
CA TRP A 25 7.27 -3.06 -1.30
C TRP A 25 6.64 -4.06 -2.27
N LEU A 26 5.42 -4.53 -2.00
CA LEU A 26 4.70 -5.46 -2.87
C LEU A 26 4.46 -4.88 -4.26
N ALA A 27 4.09 -3.60 -4.35
CA ALA A 27 3.95 -2.89 -5.61
C ALA A 27 5.28 -2.87 -6.39
N GLY A 28 6.40 -2.63 -5.71
CA GLY A 28 7.74 -2.72 -6.29
C GLY A 28 8.10 -4.12 -6.80
N VAL A 29 7.83 -5.18 -6.02
CA VAL A 29 8.06 -6.57 -6.43
C VAL A 29 7.26 -6.92 -7.67
N ARG A 30 5.98 -6.54 -7.73
CA ARG A 30 5.14 -6.78 -8.91
C ARG A 30 5.67 -6.05 -10.14
N ALA A 31 6.11 -4.80 -9.99
CA ALA A 31 6.71 -4.04 -11.09
C ALA A 31 8.00 -4.70 -11.62
N GLN A 32 8.82 -5.27 -10.74
CA GLN A 32 10.00 -6.04 -11.15
C GLN A 32 9.62 -7.33 -11.87
N GLN A 33 8.62 -8.07 -11.36
CA GLN A 33 8.10 -9.27 -12.02
C GLN A 33 7.55 -8.96 -13.42
N ARG A 34 6.80 -7.86 -13.57
CA ARG A 34 6.37 -7.38 -14.90
C ARG A 34 7.55 -7.16 -15.83
N ARG A 35 8.61 -6.50 -15.37
CA ARG A 35 9.82 -6.25 -16.18
C ARG A 35 10.50 -7.55 -16.58
N ALA A 36 10.58 -8.53 -15.68
CA ALA A 36 11.15 -9.84 -16.00
C ALA A 36 10.31 -10.61 -17.04
N LEU A 37 8.98 -10.55 -16.93
CA LEU A 37 8.07 -11.25 -17.84
C LEU A 37 7.98 -10.60 -19.22
N LEU A 38 8.03 -9.26 -19.29
CA LEU A 38 7.92 -8.51 -20.55
C LEU A 38 9.26 -8.10 -21.15
N GLY A 39 10.36 -8.32 -20.44
CA GLY A 39 11.71 -7.94 -20.87
C GLY A 39 12.36 -8.92 -21.85
N ASP A 40 11.75 -10.09 -22.08
CA ASP A 40 12.11 -10.98 -23.17
C ASP A 40 11.25 -10.64 -24.39
N GLU A 41 11.80 -9.81 -25.28
CA GLU A 41 11.14 -9.37 -26.52
C GLU A 41 10.85 -10.54 -27.49
N THR A 42 11.47 -11.71 -27.28
CA THR A 42 11.36 -12.88 -28.15
C THR A 42 10.37 -13.93 -27.65
N SER A 43 9.79 -13.75 -26.46
CA SER A 43 8.78 -14.67 -25.94
C SER A 43 7.43 -14.46 -26.65
N ASP A 44 7.15 -15.25 -27.68
CA ASP A 44 5.89 -15.30 -28.45
C ASP A 44 4.62 -15.34 -27.57
N ASN A 45 4.72 -15.82 -26.33
CA ASN A 45 3.64 -15.90 -25.37
C ASN A 45 3.11 -14.54 -24.86
N TRP A 46 3.85 -13.44 -25.07
CA TRP A 46 3.54 -12.10 -24.57
C TRP A 46 3.25 -11.10 -25.69
N SER A 47 2.65 -11.52 -26.80
CA SER A 47 2.21 -10.63 -27.88
C SER A 47 0.68 -10.51 -27.97
N GLY A 48 0.21 -9.43 -28.59
CA GLY A 48 -1.20 -9.24 -28.92
C GLY A 48 -2.14 -9.13 -27.70
N PRO A 49 -3.39 -9.64 -27.81
CA PRO A 49 -4.42 -9.47 -26.78
C PRO A 49 -4.03 -9.97 -25.38
N LYS A 50 -3.20 -11.02 -25.28
CA LYS A 50 -2.75 -11.57 -23.99
C LYS A 50 -1.88 -10.58 -23.21
N ARG A 51 -0.95 -9.91 -23.90
CA ARG A 51 -0.13 -8.84 -23.28
C ARG A 51 -1.00 -7.67 -22.85
N HIS A 52 -1.95 -7.27 -23.69
CA HIS A 52 -2.83 -6.16 -23.36
C HIS A 52 -3.66 -6.44 -22.11
N ALA A 53 -4.27 -7.64 -22.00
CA ALA A 53 -5.01 -8.05 -20.83
C ALA A 53 -4.12 -8.11 -19.57
N PHE A 54 -2.92 -8.68 -19.69
CA PHE A 54 -1.95 -8.71 -18.59
C PHE A 54 -1.56 -7.30 -18.12
N GLU A 55 -1.25 -6.38 -19.04
CA GLU A 55 -0.88 -5.01 -18.68
C GLU A 55 -2.04 -4.25 -18.04
N GLN A 56 -3.27 -4.44 -18.50
CA GLN A 56 -4.45 -3.85 -17.86
C GLN A 56 -4.63 -4.35 -16.42
N GLU A 57 -4.59 -5.66 -16.20
CA GLU A 57 -4.71 -6.25 -14.86
C GLU A 57 -3.55 -5.87 -13.94
N PHE A 58 -2.34 -5.78 -14.50
CA PHE A 58 -1.18 -5.26 -13.79
C PHE A 58 -1.42 -3.82 -13.32
N GLN A 59 -1.88 -2.92 -14.20
CA GLN A 59 -2.15 -1.52 -13.86
C GLN A 59 -3.26 -1.40 -12.80
N ARG A 60 -4.34 -2.18 -12.92
CA ARG A 60 -5.41 -2.22 -11.91
C ARG A 60 -4.88 -2.62 -10.54
N GLY A 61 -4.08 -3.70 -10.48
CA GLY A 61 -3.46 -4.15 -9.23
C GLY A 61 -2.46 -3.15 -8.66
N GLN A 62 -1.68 -2.48 -9.52
CA GLN A 62 -0.73 -1.45 -9.13
C GLN A 62 -1.44 -0.25 -8.48
N MET A 63 -2.48 0.27 -9.13
CA MET A 63 -3.30 1.36 -8.59
C MET A 63 -3.96 0.97 -7.27
N ALA A 64 -4.48 -0.25 -7.15
CA ALA A 64 -5.11 -0.70 -5.91
C ALA A 64 -4.12 -0.73 -4.73
N LEU A 65 -2.88 -1.20 -4.96
CA LEU A 65 -1.84 -1.19 -3.93
C LEU A 65 -1.43 0.22 -3.53
N GLU A 66 -1.32 1.14 -4.49
CA GLU A 66 -1.00 2.54 -4.24
C GLU A 66 -2.12 3.24 -3.45
N GLN A 67 -3.38 2.98 -3.80
CA GLN A 67 -4.54 3.50 -3.07
C GLN A 67 -4.58 2.96 -1.63
N LEU A 68 -4.34 1.66 -1.42
CA LEU A 68 -4.28 1.09 -0.08
C LEU A 68 -3.15 1.69 0.76
N ALA A 69 -1.97 1.93 0.16
CA ALA A 69 -0.86 2.58 0.85
C ALA A 69 -1.22 4.02 1.25
N ALA A 70 -1.85 4.78 0.36
CA ALA A 70 -2.32 6.13 0.64
C ALA A 70 -3.39 6.14 1.76
N SER A 71 -4.33 5.20 1.73
CA SER A 71 -5.33 5.05 2.80
C SER A 71 -4.69 4.72 4.14
N ALA A 72 -3.73 3.79 4.20
CA ALA A 72 -3.02 3.46 5.42
C ALA A 72 -2.27 4.68 6.00
N GLN A 73 -1.61 5.45 5.14
CA GLN A 73 -0.94 6.68 5.52
C GLN A 73 -1.92 7.73 6.05
N GLN A 74 -3.08 7.90 5.40
CA GLN A 74 -4.10 8.85 5.84
C GLN A 74 -4.69 8.45 7.20
N THR A 75 -5.03 7.17 7.38
CA THR A 75 -5.52 6.66 8.68
C THR A 75 -4.48 6.89 9.78
N LYS A 76 -3.19 6.68 9.49
CA LYS A 76 -2.11 6.96 10.45
C LYS A 76 -2.13 8.42 10.90
N ARG A 77 -2.23 9.36 9.94
CA ARG A 77 -2.28 10.81 10.25
C ARG A 77 -3.45 11.16 11.16
N GLU A 78 -4.63 10.58 10.92
CA GLU A 78 -5.79 10.81 11.78
C GLU A 78 -5.62 10.19 13.18
N VAL A 79 -5.02 8.99 13.28
CA VAL A 79 -4.69 8.38 14.58
C VAL A 79 -3.69 9.23 15.35
N ASP A 80 -2.61 9.68 14.71
CA ASP A 80 -1.60 10.53 15.34
C ASP A 80 -2.20 11.87 15.81
N LYS A 81 -3.06 12.47 14.99
CA LYS A 81 -3.78 13.71 15.31
C LYS A 81 -4.70 13.52 16.51
N ALA A 82 -5.51 12.46 16.52
CA ALA A 82 -6.40 12.14 17.65
C ALA A 82 -5.59 11.88 18.93
N THR A 83 -4.45 11.19 18.82
CA THR A 83 -3.53 10.94 19.94
C THR A 83 -2.98 12.25 20.49
N ALA A 84 -2.53 13.16 19.62
CA ALA A 84 -2.01 14.46 20.04
C ALA A 84 -3.08 15.32 20.71
N GLN A 85 -4.31 15.32 20.18
CA GLN A 85 -5.44 16.03 20.80
C GLN A 85 -5.78 15.48 22.18
N ALA A 86 -5.80 14.15 22.34
CA ALA A 86 -6.05 13.52 23.64
C ALA A 86 -4.97 13.87 24.69
N ARG A 87 -3.70 14.02 24.29
CA ARG A 87 -2.62 14.46 25.18
C ARG A 87 -2.75 15.91 25.65
N LEU A 88 -3.45 16.75 24.90
CA LEU A 88 -3.66 18.16 25.24
C LEU A 88 -4.91 18.37 26.12
N GLN A 89 -5.82 17.40 26.14
CA GLN A 89 -7.10 17.46 26.83
C GLN A 89 -7.16 16.65 28.14
N GLY A 90 -6.21 15.74 28.35
CA GLY A 90 -6.02 15.00 29.60
C GLY A 90 -4.87 15.56 30.41
#